data_AF-A0A934V4W2-F1
#
_entry.id   AF-A0A934V4W2-F1
#
_cell.length_a   1.000
_cell.length_b   1.000
_cell.length_c   1.000
_cell.angle_alpha   90.00
_cell.angle_beta   90.00
_cell.angle_gamma   90.00
#
_symmetry.space_group_name_H-M   'P 1'
#
loop_
_entity.id
_entity.type
_entity.pdbx_description
1 polymer ?
#
loop_
_entity_poly.entity_id
_entity_poly.type
_entity_poly.pdbx_seq_one_letter_code
_entity_poly.pdbx_strand_id
1 'polypeptide(L)'
;MTLTATYADDLSRVRLSITGAPAAADYARVERSTDLITWSTVRGGDTVPLTTGAGSLDDYEFTPGVPNHYRASYVDSAPVSFVGAGAAAAGVNAALTPPLPTGLLEGDLLLIWTAIRNTAGRPVVPAGWSTLVEVGNAALLGRRYLPGDTAPTVGFTGGVAGADTLAQCAAFRNAALTPATANTQINTSGQNIAYPPLTVPGDGHLVLIAGWKADDWAGVGMPVTEIGEPSSVTGDDAGIAWCYLVQSTQVNVVPGVFDVSGGAAAVSRAVTVAFRPADRLAAEQATVTPAMTGVWIKNVQRPYLNRRVVVTDFGQITRPARGGVFEVVSRSLPVAVTDLRGSRRYPLTITAANLDLAEDLDYCFATGEPVLLHVPPGCPFPGMYAVIGDISTDKHSKRTLRRFLELPLTEVAAPPGTLVGETVLYADLLAAFATYADLLATEPTYADVLDRIADPEDVIVP
;
A
#
# COMPACT_ATOMS: atom_id res chain seq x y z
N MET A 1 -13.27 -6.06 -8.26
CA MET A 1 -11.82 -5.87 -8.16
C MET A 1 -11.13 -7.18 -8.49
N THR A 2 -10.10 -7.17 -9.31
CA THR A 2 -9.31 -8.38 -9.61
C THR A 2 -7.87 -7.98 -9.87
N LEU A 3 -6.95 -8.69 -9.21
CA LEU A 3 -5.53 -8.71 -9.55
C LEU A 3 -5.24 -10.04 -10.23
N THR A 4 -4.64 -10.00 -11.42
CA THR A 4 -4.12 -11.19 -12.10
C THR A 4 -2.60 -11.11 -12.17
N ALA A 5 -1.95 -12.26 -12.07
CA ALA A 5 -0.50 -12.39 -12.21
C ALA A 5 -0.20 -13.49 -13.24
N THR A 6 0.48 -13.11 -14.32
CA THR A 6 0.77 -14.02 -15.43
C THR A 6 2.26 -14.02 -15.73
N TYR A 7 2.89 -15.19 -15.71
CA TYR A 7 4.28 -15.30 -16.16
C TYR A 7 4.33 -15.25 -17.70
N ALA A 8 5.13 -14.33 -18.23
CA ALA A 8 5.43 -14.19 -19.65
C ALA A 8 6.92 -14.47 -19.88
N ASP A 9 7.21 -15.45 -20.74
CA ASP A 9 8.58 -15.90 -21.06
C ASP A 9 9.23 -15.06 -22.18
N ASP A 10 8.55 -14.02 -22.67
CA ASP A 10 9.05 -13.10 -23.70
C ASP A 10 10.23 -12.25 -23.19
N LEU A 11 10.07 -11.65 -22.01
CA LEU A 11 11.09 -10.86 -21.32
C LEU A 11 11.42 -11.44 -19.94
N SER A 12 10.93 -12.66 -19.65
CA SER A 12 10.92 -13.28 -18.33
C SER A 12 10.38 -12.30 -17.28
N ARG A 13 9.08 -12.06 -17.31
CA ARG A 13 8.39 -11.15 -16.39
C ARG A 13 7.15 -11.81 -15.82
N VAL A 14 6.72 -11.35 -14.64
CA VAL A 14 5.36 -11.57 -14.19
C VAL A 14 4.59 -10.29 -14.46
N ARG A 15 3.65 -10.35 -15.39
CA ARG A 15 2.74 -9.26 -15.70
C ARG A 15 1.58 -9.27 -14.72
N LEU A 16 1.42 -8.14 -14.03
CA LEU A 16 0.34 -7.89 -13.08
C LEU A 16 -0.69 -6.99 -13.75
N SER A 17 -1.95 -7.40 -13.76
CA SER A 17 -3.05 -6.60 -14.28
C SER A 17 -4.12 -6.42 -13.21
N ILE A 18 -4.51 -5.16 -13.02
CA ILE A 18 -5.54 -4.72 -12.09
C ILE A 18 -6.75 -4.33 -12.91
N THR A 19 -7.94 -4.82 -12.51
CA THR A 19 -9.22 -4.39 -13.07
C THR A 19 -10.26 -4.15 -11.99
N GLY A 20 -11.14 -3.19 -12.24
CA GLY A 20 -12.24 -2.84 -11.36
C GLY A 20 -11.80 -2.43 -9.96
N ALA A 21 -10.67 -1.71 -9.84
CA ALA A 21 -10.25 -1.06 -8.59
C ALA A 21 -11.31 -0.05 -8.11
N PRO A 22 -11.36 0.27 -6.81
CA PRO A 22 -12.33 1.24 -6.28
C PRO A 22 -12.25 2.57 -7.03
N ALA A 23 -13.41 3.16 -7.35
CA ALA A 23 -13.46 4.41 -8.13
C ALA A 23 -12.78 5.60 -7.43
N ALA A 24 -12.64 5.54 -6.10
CA ALA A 24 -11.95 6.55 -5.30
C ALA A 24 -10.44 6.31 -5.18
N ALA A 25 -9.89 5.20 -5.69
CA ALA A 25 -8.46 4.94 -5.62
C ALA A 25 -7.71 5.70 -6.73
N ASP A 26 -6.68 6.45 -6.36
CA ASP A 26 -5.81 7.17 -7.29
C ASP A 26 -4.72 6.24 -7.87
N TYR A 27 -4.21 5.34 -7.02
CA TYR A 27 -3.15 4.42 -7.37
C TYR A 27 -3.25 3.10 -6.60
N ALA A 28 -2.50 2.10 -7.05
CA ALA A 28 -2.28 0.86 -6.33
C ALA A 28 -0.82 0.74 -5.88
N ARG A 29 -0.63 0.32 -4.63
CA ARG A 29 0.65 -0.16 -4.13
C ARG A 29 0.75 -1.68 -4.33
N VAL A 30 1.74 -2.13 -5.08
CA VAL A 30 1.93 -3.53 -5.47
C VAL A 30 3.16 -4.11 -4.78
N GLU A 31 2.94 -5.18 -4.03
CA GLU A 31 3.96 -5.87 -3.26
C GLU A 31 3.99 -7.36 -3.62
N ARG A 32 5.17 -7.98 -3.48
CA ARG A 32 5.41 -9.41 -3.68
C ARG A 32 5.89 -10.06 -2.39
N SER A 33 5.53 -11.32 -2.20
CA SER A 33 6.01 -12.19 -1.13
C SER A 33 6.16 -13.63 -1.63
N THR A 34 7.10 -14.39 -1.07
CA THR A 34 7.23 -15.84 -1.29
C THR A 34 6.74 -16.67 -0.10
N ASP A 35 6.35 -16.02 1.00
CA ASP A 35 5.99 -16.65 2.27
C ASP A 35 4.71 -16.11 2.92
N LEU A 36 4.05 -15.11 2.29
CA LEU A 36 2.90 -14.33 2.78
C LEU A 36 3.16 -13.51 4.04
N ILE A 37 4.40 -13.50 4.54
CA ILE A 37 4.80 -12.80 5.78
C ILE A 37 5.64 -11.59 5.42
N THR A 38 6.70 -11.78 4.65
CA THR A 38 7.62 -10.74 4.23
C THR A 38 7.17 -10.21 2.87
N TRP A 39 6.77 -8.95 2.84
CA TRP A 39 6.32 -8.26 1.63
C TRP A 39 7.37 -7.23 1.20
N SER A 40 7.75 -7.27 -0.07
CA SER A 40 8.61 -6.28 -0.71
C SER A 40 7.83 -5.58 -1.82
N THR A 41 7.89 -4.26 -1.88
CA THR A 41 7.33 -3.49 -3.01
C THR A 41 7.96 -3.99 -4.32
N VAL A 42 7.13 -4.34 -5.30
CA VAL A 42 7.61 -4.65 -6.67
C VAL A 42 8.18 -3.37 -7.26
N ARG A 43 9.28 -3.43 -8.01
CA ARG A 43 9.86 -2.24 -8.66
C ARG A 43 8.82 -1.45 -9.46
N GLY A 44 8.72 -0.13 -9.22
CA GLY A 44 7.65 0.72 -9.79
C GLY A 44 6.27 0.54 -9.16
N GLY A 45 6.16 -0.33 -8.15
CA GLY A 45 4.92 -0.72 -7.50
C GLY A 45 4.46 0.17 -6.37
N ASP A 46 5.19 1.22 -5.97
CA ASP A 46 4.72 2.11 -4.89
C ASP A 46 3.49 2.93 -5.29
N THR A 47 3.45 3.39 -6.55
CA THR A 47 2.38 4.24 -7.10
C THR A 47 1.99 3.80 -8.50
N VAL A 48 1.45 2.59 -8.64
CA VAL A 48 0.93 2.11 -9.93
C VAL A 48 -0.32 2.93 -10.29
N PRO A 49 -0.30 3.74 -11.34
CA PRO A 49 -1.42 4.61 -11.68
C PRO A 49 -2.64 3.77 -12.04
N LEU A 50 -3.82 4.23 -11.62
CA LEU A 50 -5.09 3.62 -11.98
C LEU A 50 -5.83 4.53 -12.96
N THR A 51 -6.16 4.00 -14.14
CA THR A 51 -7.01 4.69 -15.12
C THR A 51 -8.32 3.92 -15.22
N THR A 52 -9.43 4.56 -14.83
CA THR A 52 -10.78 3.92 -14.84
C THR A 52 -10.83 2.59 -14.06
N GLY A 53 -10.08 2.52 -12.95
CA GLY A 53 -10.00 1.32 -12.11
C GLY A 53 -9.13 0.20 -12.70
N ALA A 54 -8.39 0.46 -13.78
CA ALA A 54 -7.42 -0.48 -14.36
C ALA A 54 -5.99 0.02 -14.19
N GLY A 55 -5.05 -0.91 -14.06
CA GLY A 55 -3.62 -0.62 -13.98
C GLY A 55 -2.79 -1.86 -14.31
N SER A 56 -1.51 -1.68 -14.61
CA SER A 56 -0.59 -2.78 -14.88
C SER A 56 0.79 -2.50 -14.31
N LEU A 57 1.52 -3.58 -14.02
CA LEU A 57 2.91 -3.53 -13.59
C LEU A 57 3.60 -4.82 -14.00
N ASP A 58 4.84 -4.74 -14.47
CA ASP A 58 5.66 -5.91 -14.76
C ASP A 58 6.72 -6.11 -13.66
N ASP A 59 6.80 -7.34 -13.15
CA ASP A 59 7.83 -7.75 -12.20
C ASP A 59 8.90 -8.61 -12.90
N TYR A 60 10.12 -8.08 -12.97
CA TYR A 60 11.27 -8.75 -13.58
C TYR A 60 12.12 -9.53 -12.56
N GLU A 61 11.86 -9.37 -11.26
CA GLU A 61 12.71 -9.82 -10.15
C GLU A 61 12.04 -10.93 -9.32
N PHE A 62 11.03 -11.61 -9.87
CA PHE A 62 10.29 -12.71 -9.22
C PHE A 62 11.19 -13.90 -8.85
N THR A 63 10.75 -14.76 -7.92
CA THR A 63 11.51 -15.99 -7.57
C THR A 63 11.05 -17.18 -8.41
N PRO A 64 11.91 -17.79 -9.26
CA PRO A 64 11.50 -18.88 -10.15
C PRO A 64 11.10 -20.15 -9.40
N GLY A 65 10.13 -20.89 -9.95
CA GLY A 65 9.75 -22.24 -9.49
C GLY A 65 9.13 -22.34 -8.10
N VAL A 66 8.87 -21.21 -7.44
CA VAL A 66 8.13 -21.15 -6.18
C VAL A 66 6.91 -20.24 -6.34
N PRO A 67 5.85 -20.41 -5.53
CA PRO A 67 4.74 -19.46 -5.51
C PRO A 67 5.23 -18.04 -5.17
N ASN A 68 4.92 -17.11 -6.06
CA ASN A 68 5.04 -15.68 -5.81
C ASN A 68 3.64 -15.15 -5.57
N HIS A 69 3.41 -14.64 -4.37
CA HIS A 69 2.17 -14.01 -3.96
C HIS A 69 2.29 -12.50 -4.19
N TYR A 70 1.32 -11.94 -4.88
CA TYR A 70 1.22 -10.50 -5.13
C TYR A 70 0.03 -9.94 -4.40
N ARG A 71 0.16 -8.69 -3.95
CA ARG A 71 -0.93 -7.91 -3.37
C ARG A 71 -0.95 -6.53 -4.01
N ALA A 72 -2.12 -6.10 -4.44
CA ALA A 72 -2.38 -4.72 -4.81
C ALA A 72 -3.22 -4.09 -3.69
N SER A 73 -2.70 -3.05 -3.03
CA SER A 73 -3.44 -2.22 -2.06
C SER A 73 -3.84 -0.92 -2.74
N TYR A 74 -5.14 -0.66 -2.84
CA TYR A 74 -5.66 0.53 -3.50
C TYR A 74 -5.67 1.71 -2.54
N VAL A 75 -5.09 2.83 -2.95
CA VAL A 75 -4.90 3.99 -2.09
C VAL A 75 -5.64 5.20 -2.67
N ASP A 76 -6.36 5.89 -1.80
CA ASP A 76 -6.93 7.22 -2.03
C ASP A 76 -6.03 8.23 -1.34
N SER A 77 -5.41 9.12 -2.11
CA SER A 77 -4.51 10.14 -1.58
C SER A 77 -5.25 11.39 -1.11
N ALA A 78 -6.56 11.48 -1.33
CA ALA A 78 -7.38 12.60 -0.89
C ALA A 78 -7.37 12.72 0.64
N PRO A 79 -7.51 13.93 1.20
CA PRO A 79 -7.66 14.09 2.65
C PRO A 79 -8.95 13.43 3.14
N VAL A 80 -8.99 13.11 4.44
CA VAL A 80 -10.23 12.69 5.11
C VAL A 80 -11.31 13.75 4.88
N SER A 81 -12.54 13.36 4.57
CA SER A 81 -13.64 14.29 4.38
C SER A 81 -14.92 13.79 5.03
N PHE A 82 -15.75 14.72 5.50
CA PHE A 82 -17.07 14.41 6.04
C PHE A 82 -18.06 14.15 4.90
N VAL A 83 -18.76 13.02 4.96
CA VAL A 83 -19.75 12.64 3.96
C VAL A 83 -21.13 13.15 4.37
N GLY A 84 -21.51 12.95 5.62
CA GLY A 84 -22.78 13.41 6.17
C GLY A 84 -23.16 12.72 7.48
N ALA A 85 -24.24 13.17 8.07
CA ALA A 85 -24.89 12.54 9.21
C ALA A 85 -26.32 12.11 8.86
N GLY A 86 -26.74 10.96 9.38
CA GLY A 86 -28.13 10.56 9.38
C GLY A 86 -28.92 11.28 10.48
N ALA A 87 -30.24 11.18 10.41
CA ALA A 87 -31.10 11.66 11.49
C ALA A 87 -30.79 10.90 12.79
N ALA A 88 -30.87 11.59 13.93
CA ALA A 88 -30.77 10.93 15.22
C ALA A 88 -32.01 10.08 15.49
N ALA A 89 -31.82 8.94 16.16
CA ALA A 89 -32.88 8.12 16.72
C ALA A 89 -32.88 8.28 18.25
N ALA A 90 -34.06 8.38 18.84
CA ALA A 90 -34.27 8.42 20.28
C ALA A 90 -35.39 7.46 20.70
N GLY A 91 -35.34 6.99 21.95
CA GLY A 91 -36.34 6.10 22.52
C GLY A 91 -36.18 5.97 24.03
N VAL A 92 -37.01 5.15 24.67
CA VAL A 92 -36.97 4.93 26.13
C VAL A 92 -36.64 3.48 26.42
N ASN A 93 -35.40 3.22 26.83
CA ASN A 93 -34.82 1.90 27.06
C ASN A 93 -35.13 0.92 25.91
N ALA A 94 -35.05 1.43 24.68
CA ALA A 94 -35.45 0.75 23.47
C ALA A 94 -34.27 0.65 22.49
N ALA A 95 -34.29 -0.39 21.66
CA ALA A 95 -33.35 -0.51 20.55
C ALA A 95 -33.63 0.58 19.50
N LEU A 96 -32.57 1.12 18.90
CA LEU A 96 -32.63 2.24 17.98
C LEU A 96 -32.03 1.88 16.63
N THR A 97 -32.62 2.40 15.56
CA THR A 97 -32.14 2.22 14.19
C THR A 97 -31.84 3.58 13.56
N PRO A 98 -30.70 4.22 13.89
CA PRO A 98 -30.33 5.51 13.29
C PRO A 98 -30.13 5.35 11.78
N PRO A 99 -30.83 6.14 10.93
CA PRO A 99 -30.64 6.10 9.48
C PRO A 99 -29.18 6.32 9.09
N LEU A 100 -28.75 5.68 8.00
CA LEU A 100 -27.43 5.95 7.41
C LEU A 100 -27.42 7.33 6.71
N PRO A 101 -26.28 8.03 6.67
CA PRO A 101 -26.11 9.23 5.85
C PRO A 101 -26.34 8.96 4.36
N THR A 102 -26.64 10.01 3.59
CA THR A 102 -26.70 9.93 2.11
C THR A 102 -25.31 10.12 1.50
N GLY A 103 -25.11 9.72 0.24
CA GLY A 103 -23.83 9.93 -0.48
C GLY A 103 -22.69 8.97 -0.09
N LEU A 104 -23.03 7.84 0.54
CA LEU A 104 -22.07 6.80 0.94
C LEU A 104 -21.47 6.09 -0.27
N LEU A 105 -20.16 5.89 -0.24
CA LEU A 105 -19.39 5.07 -1.16
C LEU A 105 -18.76 3.90 -0.42
N GLU A 106 -18.54 2.80 -1.12
CA GLU A 106 -17.87 1.62 -0.58
C GLU A 106 -16.56 2.01 0.13
N GLY A 107 -16.38 1.52 1.36
CA GLY A 107 -15.20 1.79 2.16
C GLY A 107 -15.29 3.04 3.05
N ASP A 108 -16.31 3.89 2.90
CA ASP A 108 -16.55 5.01 3.82
C ASP A 108 -16.61 4.49 5.28
N LEU A 109 -15.99 5.22 6.21
CA LEU A 109 -16.05 4.95 7.63
C LEU A 109 -17.41 5.37 8.17
N LEU A 110 -18.21 4.42 8.62
CA LEU A 110 -19.43 4.69 9.37
C LEU A 110 -19.12 4.70 10.86
N LEU A 111 -19.65 5.70 11.56
CA LEU A 111 -19.55 5.86 12.99
C LEU A 111 -20.93 6.04 13.60
N ILE A 112 -21.14 5.49 14.79
CA ILE A 112 -22.32 5.74 15.60
C ILE A 112 -21.88 6.18 16.98
N TRP A 113 -22.31 7.39 17.37
CA TRP A 113 -22.29 7.79 18.77
C TRP A 113 -23.64 7.45 19.38
N THR A 114 -23.62 6.64 20.44
CA THR A 114 -24.81 6.10 21.07
C THR A 114 -24.68 6.11 22.58
N ALA A 115 -25.78 6.35 23.28
CA ALA A 115 -25.83 6.38 24.73
C ALA A 115 -27.20 5.97 25.29
N ILE A 116 -27.20 5.52 26.54
CA ILE A 116 -28.39 5.35 27.37
C ILE A 116 -28.24 6.19 28.63
N ARG A 117 -29.31 6.86 29.09
CA ARG A 117 -29.28 7.74 30.28
C ARG A 117 -28.73 7.04 31.51
N ASN A 118 -29.17 5.80 31.74
CA ASN A 118 -28.81 5.04 32.93
C ASN A 118 -27.31 4.69 32.94
N THR A 119 -26.58 5.09 33.99
CA THR A 119 -25.14 4.83 34.11
C THR A 119 -24.78 3.35 34.27
N ALA A 120 -25.74 2.50 34.66
CA ALA A 120 -25.58 1.05 34.68
C ALA A 120 -25.89 0.39 33.33
N GLY A 121 -26.54 1.13 32.42
CA GLY A 121 -26.87 0.66 31.08
C GLY A 121 -25.65 0.67 30.16
N ARG A 122 -25.68 -0.14 29.11
CA ARG A 122 -24.63 -0.20 28.07
C ARG A 122 -25.23 -0.37 26.67
N PRO A 123 -24.71 0.35 25.66
CA PRO A 123 -24.99 0.05 24.26
C PRO A 123 -24.54 -1.37 23.88
N VAL A 124 -25.34 -2.06 23.09
CA VAL A 124 -25.03 -3.37 22.51
C VAL A 124 -24.63 -3.17 21.05
N VAL A 125 -23.46 -3.72 20.70
CA VAL A 125 -22.88 -3.58 19.35
C VAL A 125 -23.77 -4.31 18.32
N PRO A 126 -24.22 -3.63 17.26
CA PRO A 126 -24.94 -4.28 16.16
C PRO A 126 -24.08 -5.34 15.45
N ALA A 127 -24.70 -6.32 14.82
CA ALA A 127 -23.98 -7.32 14.01
C ALA A 127 -23.17 -6.64 12.88
N GLY A 128 -21.91 -7.05 12.73
CA GLY A 128 -20.99 -6.48 11.73
C GLY A 128 -20.35 -5.14 12.11
N TRP A 129 -20.70 -4.58 13.28
CA TRP A 129 -20.07 -3.39 13.84
C TRP A 129 -19.05 -3.75 14.92
N SER A 130 -18.19 -2.81 15.28
CA SER A 130 -17.22 -2.95 16.37
C SER A 130 -17.32 -1.77 17.34
N THR A 131 -17.11 -2.01 18.63
CA THR A 131 -16.86 -0.93 19.60
C THR A 131 -15.48 -0.36 19.34
N LEU A 132 -15.40 0.93 19.03
CA LEU A 132 -14.14 1.64 18.83
C LEU A 132 -13.67 2.29 20.13
N VAL A 133 -14.59 2.89 20.88
CA VAL A 133 -14.33 3.45 22.21
C VAL A 133 -15.53 3.20 23.11
N GLU A 134 -15.28 2.64 24.29
CA GLU A 134 -16.29 2.45 25.34
C GLU A 134 -16.18 3.57 26.38
N VAL A 135 -17.31 4.23 26.68
CA VAL A 135 -17.41 5.31 27.67
C VAL A 135 -18.50 4.97 28.69
N GLY A 136 -18.59 3.69 29.06
CA GLY A 136 -19.61 3.14 29.96
C GLY A 136 -21.01 3.08 29.34
N ASN A 137 -21.90 3.99 29.73
CA ASN A 137 -23.27 4.06 29.20
C ASN A 137 -23.37 4.76 27.83
N ALA A 138 -22.23 5.19 27.28
CA ALA A 138 -22.09 5.65 25.91
C ALA A 138 -20.95 4.90 25.20
N ALA A 139 -21.02 4.80 23.88
CA ALA A 139 -20.01 4.15 23.07
C ALA A 139 -19.92 4.78 21.67
N LEU A 140 -18.70 4.81 21.14
CA LEU A 140 -18.44 5.05 19.72
C LEU A 140 -18.30 3.71 19.02
N LEU A 141 -19.22 3.43 18.11
CA LEU A 141 -19.23 2.21 17.29
C LEU A 141 -18.78 2.56 15.88
N GLY A 142 -18.18 1.60 15.17
CA GLY A 142 -17.80 1.82 13.77
C GLY A 142 -17.82 0.58 12.90
N ARG A 143 -17.90 0.85 11.59
CA ARG A 143 -17.88 -0.15 10.51
C ARG A 143 -17.43 0.49 9.19
N ARG A 144 -16.94 -0.31 8.25
CA ARG A 144 -16.79 0.08 6.83
C ARG A 144 -18.09 -0.12 6.07
N TYR A 145 -18.58 0.91 5.40
CA TYR A 145 -19.76 0.80 4.54
C TYR A 145 -19.47 -0.14 3.36
N LEU A 146 -20.37 -1.10 3.17
CA LEU A 146 -20.45 -1.90 1.95
C LEU A 146 -21.74 -1.55 1.20
N PRO A 147 -21.72 -1.49 -0.15
CA PRO A 147 -22.94 -1.30 -0.92
C PRO A 147 -24.02 -2.31 -0.52
N GLY A 148 -25.19 -1.79 -0.14
CA GLY A 148 -26.32 -2.60 0.34
C GLY A 148 -26.43 -2.73 1.86
N ASP A 149 -25.49 -2.18 2.63
CA ASP A 149 -25.63 -2.07 4.08
C ASP A 149 -26.90 -1.31 4.45
N THR A 150 -27.61 -1.81 5.46
CA THR A 150 -28.82 -1.19 6.02
C THR A 150 -28.49 -0.47 7.33
N ALA A 151 -29.39 0.43 7.75
CA ALA A 151 -29.28 1.10 9.04
C ALA A 151 -29.22 0.05 10.17
N PRO A 152 -28.21 0.11 11.06
CA PRO A 152 -28.04 -0.91 12.09
C PRO A 152 -28.98 -0.70 13.26
N THR A 153 -29.39 -1.79 13.92
CA THR A 153 -30.14 -1.72 15.18
C THR A 153 -29.19 -1.78 16.37
N VAL A 154 -29.05 -0.67 17.08
CA VAL A 154 -28.29 -0.56 18.34
C VAL A 154 -29.20 -0.96 19.49
N GLY A 155 -28.84 -2.04 20.20
CA GLY A 155 -29.53 -2.46 21.41
C GLY A 155 -28.98 -1.79 22.66
N PHE A 156 -29.65 -1.95 23.79
CA PHE A 156 -29.16 -1.51 25.09
C PHE A 156 -29.46 -2.58 26.15
N THR A 157 -28.57 -2.74 27.11
CA THR A 157 -28.74 -3.66 28.25
C THR A 157 -28.53 -2.91 29.56
N GLY A 158 -29.07 -3.45 30.66
CA GLY A 158 -28.92 -2.85 31.99
C GLY A 158 -29.67 -1.52 32.17
N GLY A 159 -30.53 -1.12 31.22
CA GLY A 159 -31.37 0.07 31.33
C GLY A 159 -32.53 -0.12 32.32
N VAL A 160 -33.02 1.00 32.87
CA VAL A 160 -34.22 1.07 33.70
C VAL A 160 -35.38 1.67 32.90
N ALA A 161 -36.61 1.47 33.36
CA ALA A 161 -37.77 2.17 32.78
C ALA A 161 -37.56 3.69 32.87
N GLY A 162 -37.92 4.42 31.82
CA GLY A 162 -37.69 5.88 31.73
C GLY A 162 -36.31 6.27 31.17
N ALA A 163 -35.32 5.38 31.11
CA ALA A 163 -33.99 5.75 30.63
C ALA A 163 -33.97 6.02 29.12
N ASP A 164 -33.80 7.28 28.71
CA ASP A 164 -33.65 7.63 27.29
C ASP A 164 -32.45 6.93 26.64
N THR A 165 -32.64 6.48 25.41
CA THR A 165 -31.61 5.98 24.52
C THR A 165 -31.48 6.94 23.34
N LEU A 166 -30.25 7.24 22.91
CA LEU A 166 -29.96 8.08 21.76
C LEU A 166 -28.90 7.42 20.88
N ALA A 167 -29.03 7.55 19.56
CA ALA A 167 -28.01 7.13 18.60
C ALA A 167 -28.06 8.00 17.34
N GLN A 168 -26.90 8.36 16.80
CA GLN A 168 -26.80 9.02 15.49
C GLN A 168 -25.66 8.41 14.69
N CYS A 169 -25.87 8.20 13.38
CA CYS A 169 -24.84 7.70 12.47
C CYS A 169 -24.24 8.84 11.64
N ALA A 170 -22.93 8.83 11.49
CA ALA A 170 -22.18 9.76 10.64
C ALA A 170 -21.15 9.01 9.79
N ALA A 171 -20.74 9.61 8.68
CA ALA A 171 -19.81 8.99 7.74
C ALA A 171 -18.65 9.90 7.35
N PHE A 172 -17.47 9.30 7.22
CA PHE A 172 -16.24 9.95 6.78
C PHE A 172 -15.58 9.14 5.67
N ARG A 173 -15.12 9.84 4.64
CA ARG A 173 -14.35 9.26 3.55
C ARG A 173 -12.87 9.26 3.90
N ASN A 174 -12.17 8.22 3.47
CA ASN A 174 -10.73 8.03 3.66
C ASN A 174 -10.22 8.07 5.11
N ALA A 175 -11.09 7.91 6.12
CA ALA A 175 -10.67 7.74 7.52
C ALA A 175 -10.42 6.25 7.83
N ALA A 176 -9.45 5.91 8.68
CA ALA A 176 -9.24 4.54 9.16
C ALA A 176 -10.35 4.08 10.11
N LEU A 177 -10.69 2.78 10.11
CA LEU A 177 -11.69 2.22 11.04
C LEU A 177 -11.19 2.20 12.49
N THR A 178 -9.94 1.82 12.71
CA THR A 178 -9.36 1.73 14.05
C THR A 178 -8.88 3.10 14.51
N PRO A 179 -9.31 3.59 15.68
CA PRO A 179 -8.75 4.79 16.27
C PRO A 179 -7.23 4.69 16.43
N ALA A 180 -6.52 5.76 16.10
CA ALA A 180 -5.09 5.86 16.37
C ALA A 180 -4.82 6.13 17.86
N THR A 181 -5.70 6.89 18.51
CA THR A 181 -5.66 7.20 19.95
C THR A 181 -7.01 7.71 20.42
N ALA A 182 -7.34 7.53 21.70
CA ALA A 182 -8.58 8.00 22.31
C ALA A 182 -8.38 8.28 23.80
N ASN A 183 -8.99 9.36 24.29
CA ASN A 183 -9.10 9.69 25.71
C ASN A 183 -10.56 9.81 26.11
N THR A 184 -10.91 9.32 27.29
CA THR A 184 -12.27 9.39 27.83
C THR A 184 -12.30 10.16 29.14
N GLN A 185 -13.43 10.78 29.46
CA GLN A 185 -13.63 11.55 30.67
C GLN A 185 -15.02 11.32 31.24
N ILE A 186 -15.11 11.17 32.56
CA ILE A 186 -16.36 11.21 33.31
C ILE A 186 -16.37 12.52 34.09
N ASN A 187 -17.46 13.26 33.94
CA ASN A 187 -17.68 14.51 34.64
C ASN A 187 -18.67 14.30 35.77
N THR A 188 -18.40 14.93 36.90
CA THR A 188 -19.42 15.10 37.96
C THR A 188 -20.59 15.92 37.45
N SER A 189 -21.64 16.04 38.26
CA SER A 189 -22.80 16.87 37.89
C SER A 189 -22.38 18.31 37.55
N GLY A 190 -22.70 18.74 36.34
CA GLY A 190 -22.36 20.05 35.81
C GLY A 190 -23.27 20.46 34.67
N GLN A 191 -23.31 21.76 34.38
CA GLN A 191 -24.09 22.30 33.26
C GLN A 191 -23.46 21.87 31.92
N ASN A 192 -22.17 22.16 31.77
CA ASN A 192 -21.38 21.92 30.56
C ASN A 192 -20.70 20.55 30.58
N ILE A 193 -20.39 20.01 29.40
CA ILE A 193 -19.71 18.71 29.25
C ILE A 193 -18.23 18.98 28.97
N ALA A 194 -17.37 18.75 29.96
CA ALA A 194 -15.93 18.85 29.75
C ALA A 194 -15.41 17.63 28.96
N TYR A 195 -14.52 17.87 27.99
CA TYR A 195 -13.88 16.83 27.18
C TYR A 195 -12.36 16.78 27.41
N PRO A 196 -11.75 15.59 27.31
CA PRO A 196 -10.34 15.42 27.63
C PRO A 196 -9.43 15.94 26.50
N PRO A 197 -8.17 16.32 26.80
CA PRO A 197 -7.18 16.63 25.78
C PRO A 197 -6.83 15.38 24.97
N LEU A 198 -6.19 15.53 23.81
CA LEU A 198 -5.68 14.43 23.00
C LEU A 198 -4.41 14.84 22.24
N THR A 199 -3.35 14.07 22.38
CA THR A 199 -2.17 14.18 21.51
C THR A 199 -2.45 13.47 20.19
N VAL A 200 -2.55 14.22 19.08
CA VAL A 200 -2.84 13.64 17.77
C VAL A 200 -1.56 13.03 17.18
N PRO A 201 -1.56 11.79 16.67
CA PRO A 201 -0.32 11.12 16.28
C PRO A 201 0.38 11.64 15.01
N GLY A 202 -0.31 12.39 14.14
CA GLY A 202 0.29 12.95 12.93
C GLY A 202 -0.65 13.83 12.12
N ASP A 203 -0.19 14.22 10.93
CA ASP A 203 -0.94 15.03 9.97
C ASP A 203 -2.12 14.25 9.35
N GLY A 204 -3.06 14.96 8.71
CA GLY A 204 -4.16 14.33 7.98
C GLY A 204 -5.24 13.65 8.83
N HIS A 205 -5.14 13.71 10.16
CA HIS A 205 -6.04 12.95 11.05
C HIS A 205 -7.44 13.58 11.13
N LEU A 206 -8.44 12.73 11.24
CA LEU A 206 -9.77 13.09 11.71
C LEU A 206 -9.80 13.04 13.24
N VAL A 207 -10.17 14.14 13.86
CA VAL A 207 -10.44 14.23 15.29
C VAL A 207 -11.95 14.29 15.50
N LEU A 208 -12.47 13.48 16.42
CA LEU A 208 -13.84 13.56 16.91
C LEU A 208 -13.83 13.89 18.41
N ILE A 209 -14.77 14.75 18.79
CA ILE A 209 -15.09 15.04 20.18
C ILE A 209 -16.56 14.72 20.35
N ALA A 210 -16.89 13.81 21.26
CA ALA A 210 -18.25 13.41 21.55
C ALA A 210 -18.54 13.47 23.05
N GLY A 211 -19.79 13.79 23.38
CA GLY A 211 -20.28 13.99 24.72
C GLY A 211 -21.66 13.37 24.90
N TRP A 212 -21.97 13.02 26.15
CA TRP A 212 -23.29 12.59 26.61
C TRP A 212 -23.58 13.25 27.95
N LYS A 213 -24.82 13.67 28.19
CA LYS A 213 -25.29 14.20 29.48
C LYS A 213 -26.57 13.47 29.90
N ALA A 214 -26.68 13.18 31.19
CA ALA A 214 -27.91 12.65 31.81
C ALA A 214 -28.96 13.74 32.01
N ASP A 215 -29.19 14.55 30.98
CA ASP A 215 -30.26 15.54 30.92
C ASP A 215 -30.41 16.06 29.50
N ASP A 216 -31.55 16.66 29.20
CA ASP A 216 -31.79 17.36 27.94
C ASP A 216 -31.14 18.75 27.95
N TRP A 217 -31.30 19.44 26.82
CA TRP A 217 -30.83 20.81 26.62
C TRP A 217 -31.64 21.47 25.51
N ALA A 218 -31.58 22.81 25.49
CA ALA A 218 -32.12 23.63 24.41
C ALA A 218 -31.11 23.81 23.26
N GLY A 219 -29.81 23.66 23.52
CA GLY A 219 -28.75 23.71 22.51
C GLY A 219 -27.35 23.64 23.11
N VAL A 220 -26.36 23.36 22.28
CA VAL A 220 -24.96 23.09 22.63
C VAL A 220 -24.01 23.85 21.71
N GLY A 221 -23.18 24.71 22.30
CA GLY A 221 -22.05 25.34 21.60
C GLY A 221 -20.96 24.31 21.31
N MET A 222 -20.73 24.05 20.01
CA MET A 222 -19.72 23.10 19.55
C MET A 222 -18.33 23.76 19.45
N PRO A 223 -17.25 23.10 19.91
CA PRO A 223 -15.89 23.66 19.85
C PRO A 223 -15.29 23.67 18.44
N VAL A 224 -15.80 22.83 17.55
CA VAL A 224 -15.38 22.69 16.14
C VAL A 224 -16.61 22.37 15.27
N THR A 225 -16.43 21.86 14.05
CA THR A 225 -17.53 21.58 13.12
C THR A 225 -18.51 20.55 13.68
N GLU A 226 -19.77 20.95 13.78
CA GLU A 226 -20.83 20.10 14.33
C GLU A 226 -21.15 18.87 13.46
N ILE A 227 -21.45 17.74 14.11
CA ILE A 227 -22.14 16.59 13.51
C ILE A 227 -23.61 16.59 13.94
N GLY A 228 -23.87 16.77 15.24
CA GLY A 228 -25.21 16.94 15.77
C GLY A 228 -25.26 17.02 17.29
N GLU A 229 -26.41 17.44 17.81
CA GLU A 229 -26.69 17.64 19.23
C GLU A 229 -28.05 17.09 19.71
N PRO A 230 -28.47 15.87 19.30
CA PRO A 230 -29.80 15.39 19.63
C PRO A 230 -30.00 15.24 21.14
N SER A 231 -31.18 15.66 21.58
CA SER A 231 -31.70 15.46 22.92
C SER A 231 -33.08 14.78 22.87
N SER A 232 -33.46 14.14 23.97
CA SER A 232 -34.77 13.51 24.16
C SER A 232 -35.34 13.95 25.50
N VAL A 233 -36.64 14.25 25.49
CA VAL A 233 -37.47 14.49 26.68
C VAL A 233 -38.59 13.45 26.83
N THR A 234 -38.45 12.32 26.13
CA THR A 234 -39.50 11.29 26.07
C THR A 234 -39.51 10.44 27.34
N GLY A 235 -38.34 10.16 27.89
CA GLY A 235 -38.14 9.46 29.15
C GLY A 235 -37.80 10.40 30.29
N ASP A 236 -36.68 10.13 30.96
CA ASP A 236 -36.16 10.88 32.08
C ASP A 236 -35.17 12.00 31.64
N ASP A 237 -35.07 12.29 30.34
CA ASP A 237 -34.24 13.30 29.68
C ASP A 237 -32.79 12.85 29.40
N ALA A 238 -32.27 13.04 28.19
CA ALA A 238 -30.84 12.86 27.91
C ALA A 238 -30.44 13.52 26.58
N GLY A 239 -29.14 13.81 26.44
CA GLY A 239 -28.59 14.34 25.19
C GLY A 239 -27.23 13.75 24.83
N ILE A 240 -26.95 13.70 23.54
CA ILE A 240 -25.62 13.44 22.99
C ILE A 240 -25.20 14.58 22.07
N ALA A 241 -23.93 14.97 22.13
CA ALA A 241 -23.35 16.00 21.28
C ALA A 241 -22.05 15.49 20.69
N TRP A 242 -21.76 15.80 19.42
CA TRP A 242 -20.49 15.44 18.81
C TRP A 242 -20.15 16.32 17.62
N CYS A 243 -18.86 16.53 17.44
CA CYS A 243 -18.27 17.42 16.46
C CYS A 243 -16.95 16.84 15.96
N TYR A 244 -16.42 17.39 14.87
CA TYR A 244 -15.21 16.91 14.23
C TYR A 244 -14.29 18.02 13.76
N LEU A 245 -13.03 17.64 13.56
CA LEU A 245 -12.00 18.43 12.91
C LEU A 245 -11.20 17.52 11.98
N VAL A 246 -11.17 17.83 10.69
CA VAL A 246 -10.23 17.24 9.75
C VAL A 246 -8.97 18.10 9.74
N GLN A 247 -7.84 17.52 10.12
CA GLN A 247 -6.58 18.24 10.19
C GLN A 247 -5.78 18.06 8.90
N SER A 248 -5.27 19.16 8.33
CA SER A 248 -4.21 19.08 7.32
C SER A 248 -2.83 18.92 7.97
N THR A 249 -2.65 19.51 9.16
CA THR A 249 -1.42 19.48 9.95
C THR A 249 -1.77 19.08 11.37
N GLN A 250 -0.91 18.29 12.00
CA GLN A 250 -1.08 17.78 13.35
C GLN A 250 -1.32 18.92 14.35
N VAL A 251 -2.47 18.90 15.01
CA VAL A 251 -2.80 19.81 16.11
C VAL A 251 -3.33 19.01 17.29
N ASN A 252 -2.70 19.14 18.45
CA ASN A 252 -3.19 18.49 19.67
C ASN A 252 -4.49 19.15 20.13
N VAL A 253 -5.43 18.34 20.62
CA VAL A 253 -6.65 18.83 21.25
C VAL A 253 -6.33 19.20 22.69
N VAL A 254 -6.59 20.45 23.04
CA VAL A 254 -6.52 20.93 24.43
C VAL A 254 -7.83 20.61 25.16
N PRO A 255 -7.84 20.48 26.51
CA PRO A 255 -9.08 20.27 27.25
C PRO A 255 -10.03 21.45 27.03
N GLY A 256 -11.33 21.17 26.96
CA GLY A 256 -12.36 22.21 26.77
C GLY A 256 -13.74 21.71 27.19
N VAL A 257 -14.78 22.42 26.75
CA VAL A 257 -16.17 22.10 27.09
C VAL A 257 -17.09 22.20 25.88
N PHE A 258 -18.13 21.38 25.85
CA PHE A 258 -19.36 21.69 25.13
C PHE A 258 -20.17 22.67 25.98
N ASP A 259 -20.56 23.81 25.41
CA ASP A 259 -21.28 24.86 26.14
C ASP A 259 -22.80 24.60 26.08
N VAL A 260 -23.36 24.05 27.15
CA VAL A 260 -24.73 23.53 27.15
C VAL A 260 -25.69 24.57 27.70
N SER A 261 -26.71 24.92 26.91
CA SER A 261 -27.79 25.82 27.29
C SER A 261 -29.09 25.06 27.56
N GLY A 262 -29.80 25.41 28.64
CA GLY A 262 -30.99 24.67 29.09
C GLY A 262 -30.66 23.36 29.84
N GLY A 263 -31.69 22.68 30.32
CA GLY A 263 -31.56 21.55 31.23
C GLY A 263 -30.99 21.93 32.61
N ALA A 264 -30.94 20.96 33.50
CA ALA A 264 -30.27 20.98 34.79
C ALA A 264 -28.80 20.50 34.69
N ALA A 265 -28.05 20.74 35.76
CA ALA A 265 -26.72 20.14 35.92
C ALA A 265 -26.84 18.64 36.14
N ALA A 266 -26.09 17.85 35.36
CA ALA A 266 -26.15 16.39 35.43
C ALA A 266 -24.80 15.75 35.14
N VAL A 267 -24.67 14.47 35.49
CA VAL A 267 -23.48 13.67 35.15
C VAL A 267 -23.34 13.64 33.64
N SER A 268 -22.10 13.81 33.16
CA SER A 268 -21.80 13.72 31.74
C SER A 268 -20.55 12.91 31.49
N ARG A 269 -20.37 12.49 30.24
CA ARG A 269 -19.20 11.76 29.77
C ARG A 269 -18.77 12.31 28.44
N ALA A 270 -17.47 12.24 28.16
CA ALA A 270 -16.91 12.68 26.90
C ALA A 270 -15.80 11.77 26.42
N VAL A 271 -15.57 11.79 25.11
CA VAL A 271 -14.45 11.14 24.43
C VAL A 271 -13.87 12.10 23.40
N THR A 272 -12.54 12.14 23.35
CA THR A 272 -11.78 12.76 22.26
C THR A 272 -10.99 11.65 21.58
N VAL A 273 -11.16 11.47 20.27
CA VAL A 273 -10.57 10.36 19.52
C VAL A 273 -10.00 10.85 18.19
N ALA A 274 -8.88 10.27 17.76
CA ALA A 274 -8.29 10.55 16.46
C ALA A 274 -8.21 9.30 15.59
N PHE A 275 -8.49 9.48 14.29
CA PHE A 275 -8.39 8.49 13.24
C PHE A 275 -7.36 8.97 12.21
N ARG A 276 -6.43 8.09 11.85
CA ARG A 276 -5.53 8.33 10.73
C ARG A 276 -6.27 8.24 9.39
N PRO A 277 -5.74 8.80 8.29
CA PRO A 277 -6.18 8.44 6.94
C PRO A 277 -6.16 6.93 6.73
N ALA A 278 -7.02 6.40 5.87
CA ALA A 278 -7.03 4.98 5.57
C ALA A 278 -5.77 4.63 4.76
N ASP A 279 -4.97 3.67 5.25
CA ASP A 279 -3.76 3.22 4.54
C ASP A 279 -4.09 2.64 3.13
N ARG A 280 -5.31 2.11 2.98
CA ARG A 280 -5.86 1.55 1.74
C ARG A 280 -7.38 1.48 1.81
N LEU A 281 -8.03 1.60 0.66
CA LEU A 281 -9.47 1.38 0.50
C LEU A 281 -9.82 -0.11 0.49
N ALA A 282 -9.08 -0.87 -0.30
CA ALA A 282 -9.24 -2.32 -0.45
C ALA A 282 -7.90 -2.96 -0.85
N ALA A 283 -7.84 -4.29 -0.89
CA ALA A 283 -6.69 -5.00 -1.41
C ALA A 283 -7.10 -6.31 -2.10
N GLU A 284 -6.39 -6.65 -3.16
CA GLU A 284 -6.53 -7.90 -3.90
C GLU A 284 -5.23 -8.70 -3.85
N GLN A 285 -5.33 -10.01 -4.02
CA GLN A 285 -4.17 -10.89 -4.09
C GLN A 285 -4.22 -11.79 -5.32
N ALA A 286 -3.03 -12.08 -5.85
CA ALA A 286 -2.83 -13.05 -6.91
C ALA A 286 -1.65 -13.95 -6.57
N THR A 287 -1.59 -15.14 -7.15
CA THR A 287 -0.44 -16.04 -6.99
C THR A 287 -0.09 -16.63 -8.34
N VAL A 288 1.19 -16.69 -8.64
CA VAL A 288 1.72 -17.39 -9.81
C VAL A 288 3.00 -18.12 -9.41
N THR A 289 3.25 -19.26 -10.03
CA THR A 289 4.52 -19.98 -9.92
C THR A 289 5.24 -19.88 -11.26
N PRO A 290 6.17 -18.93 -11.43
CA PRO A 290 6.85 -18.71 -12.71
C PRO A 290 7.68 -19.93 -13.12
N ALA A 291 7.29 -20.56 -14.22
CA ALA A 291 7.96 -21.73 -14.79
C ALA A 291 9.14 -21.31 -15.70
N MET A 292 10.12 -20.62 -15.12
CA MET A 292 11.30 -20.18 -15.87
C MET A 292 12.14 -21.40 -16.28
N THR A 293 12.30 -21.62 -17.58
CA THR A 293 12.96 -22.82 -18.13
C THR A 293 14.39 -22.57 -18.61
N GLY A 294 14.88 -21.34 -18.53
CA GLY A 294 16.21 -20.94 -19.00
C GLY A 294 16.84 -19.87 -18.14
N VAL A 295 18.13 -19.66 -18.35
CA VAL A 295 18.87 -18.57 -17.72
C VAL A 295 18.61 -17.29 -18.50
N TRP A 296 18.36 -16.21 -17.77
CA TRP A 296 18.13 -14.89 -18.33
C TRP A 296 19.20 -13.92 -17.83
N ILE A 297 19.67 -13.06 -18.73
CA ILE A 297 20.39 -11.84 -18.36
C ILE A 297 19.40 -10.71 -18.57
N LYS A 298 19.06 -10.01 -17.50
CA LYS A 298 18.03 -8.97 -17.53
C LYS A 298 18.62 -7.60 -17.23
N ASN A 299 18.34 -6.63 -18.08
CA ASN A 299 18.53 -5.24 -17.74
C ASN A 299 17.24 -4.73 -17.08
N VAL A 300 17.31 -4.41 -15.79
CA VAL A 300 16.13 -4.02 -15.02
C VAL A 300 15.64 -2.61 -15.38
N GLN A 301 16.53 -1.73 -15.86
CA GLN A 301 16.20 -0.39 -16.32
C GLN A 301 15.69 -0.38 -17.76
N ARG A 302 16.14 -1.36 -18.57
CA ARG A 302 15.78 -1.51 -19.98
C ARG A 302 15.32 -2.94 -20.27
N PRO A 303 14.11 -3.33 -19.83
CA PRO A 303 13.68 -4.72 -19.96
C PRO A 303 13.60 -5.24 -21.40
N TYR A 304 13.53 -4.36 -22.40
CA TYR A 304 13.60 -4.75 -23.82
C TYR A 304 14.95 -5.40 -24.20
N LEU A 305 16.01 -5.20 -23.41
CA LEU A 305 17.30 -5.86 -23.54
C LEU A 305 17.39 -7.20 -22.79
N ASN A 306 16.31 -7.66 -22.14
CA ASN A 306 16.32 -8.96 -21.48
C ASN A 306 16.52 -10.07 -22.51
N ARG A 307 17.48 -10.95 -22.25
CA ARG A 307 17.78 -12.07 -23.14
C ARG A 307 17.84 -13.39 -22.38
N ARG A 308 17.17 -14.38 -22.95
CA ARG A 308 17.38 -15.78 -22.59
C ARG A 308 18.70 -16.23 -23.20
N VAL A 309 19.60 -16.77 -22.37
CA VAL A 309 20.93 -17.18 -22.80
C VAL A 309 21.13 -18.69 -22.63
N VAL A 310 21.93 -19.27 -23.53
CA VAL A 310 22.37 -20.67 -23.42
C VAL A 310 23.72 -20.69 -22.73
N VAL A 311 23.72 -20.96 -21.43
CA VAL A 311 24.95 -21.11 -20.63
C VAL A 311 25.60 -22.44 -20.96
N THR A 312 26.88 -22.40 -21.33
CA THR A 312 27.68 -23.58 -21.72
C THR A 312 28.69 -23.95 -20.64
N ASP A 313 29.23 -22.96 -19.94
CA ASP A 313 30.17 -23.17 -18.85
C ASP A 313 30.12 -22.01 -17.84
N PHE A 314 30.67 -22.20 -16.65
CA PHE A 314 30.90 -21.14 -15.67
C PHE A 314 32.19 -21.42 -14.89
N GLY A 315 32.99 -20.39 -14.69
CA GLY A 315 34.25 -20.51 -13.97
C GLY A 315 34.08 -20.63 -12.45
N GLN A 316 35.20 -20.75 -11.76
CA GLN A 316 35.21 -20.83 -10.30
C GLN A 316 34.63 -19.56 -9.67
N ILE A 317 33.71 -19.74 -8.73
CA ILE A 317 33.15 -18.65 -7.92
C ILE A 317 34.19 -18.23 -6.88
N THR A 318 34.70 -17.01 -7.03
CA THR A 318 35.68 -16.43 -6.11
C THR A 318 35.05 -15.31 -5.28
N ARG A 319 35.61 -15.08 -4.08
CA ARG A 319 35.30 -13.93 -3.22
C ARG A 319 36.63 -13.31 -2.77
N PRO A 320 37.12 -12.26 -3.45
CA PRO A 320 38.45 -11.73 -3.20
C PRO A 320 38.58 -11.27 -1.74
N ALA A 321 39.73 -11.53 -1.12
CA ALA A 321 40.03 -10.97 0.18
C ALA A 321 40.21 -9.44 0.06
N ARG A 322 39.67 -8.68 1.00
CA ARG A 322 40.00 -7.25 1.18
C ARG A 322 41.02 -7.01 2.30
N GLY A 323 41.28 -8.04 3.10
CA GLY A 323 42.31 -8.03 4.12
C GLY A 323 43.70 -8.36 3.56
N GLY A 324 44.71 -8.13 4.39
CA GLY A 324 46.10 -8.43 4.11
C GLY A 324 46.82 -8.95 5.36
N VAL A 325 47.86 -9.75 5.17
CA VAL A 325 48.74 -10.21 6.25
C VAL A 325 50.08 -9.54 6.05
N PHE A 326 50.54 -8.81 7.06
CA PHE A 326 51.77 -8.03 7.02
C PHE A 326 52.80 -8.63 7.98
N GLU A 327 53.95 -9.02 7.44
CA GLU A 327 55.10 -9.37 8.27
C GLU A 327 55.78 -8.08 8.75
N VAL A 328 55.75 -7.85 10.06
CA VAL A 328 56.33 -6.64 10.67
C VAL A 328 57.67 -7.01 11.27
N VAL A 329 58.73 -6.28 10.88
CA VAL A 329 60.08 -6.45 11.42
C VAL A 329 60.04 -6.41 12.96
N SER A 330 60.79 -7.31 13.59
CA SER A 330 60.83 -7.48 15.05
C SER A 330 59.56 -8.02 15.71
N ARG A 331 58.59 -8.55 14.94
CA ARG A 331 57.52 -9.41 15.46
C ARG A 331 57.77 -10.86 15.09
N SER A 332 57.50 -11.77 16.02
CA SER A 332 57.54 -13.22 15.78
C SER A 332 56.30 -13.75 15.06
N LEU A 333 55.20 -12.98 15.02
CA LEU A 333 53.95 -13.31 14.34
C LEU A 333 53.47 -12.12 13.48
N PRO A 334 52.94 -12.38 12.28
CA PRO A 334 52.46 -11.33 11.38
C PRO A 334 51.21 -10.63 11.95
N VAL A 335 50.93 -9.44 11.43
CA VAL A 335 49.71 -8.67 11.71
C VAL A 335 48.72 -8.89 10.58
N ALA A 336 47.53 -9.38 10.90
CA ALA A 336 46.44 -9.49 9.94
C ALA A 336 45.54 -8.25 10.02
N VAL A 337 45.26 -7.63 8.87
CA VAL A 337 44.16 -6.69 8.68
C VAL A 337 42.99 -7.47 8.13
N THR A 338 41.93 -7.64 8.92
CA THR A 338 40.74 -8.38 8.51
C THR A 338 39.64 -7.42 8.07
N ASP A 339 38.95 -7.78 6.99
CA ASP A 339 37.76 -7.10 6.48
C ASP A 339 36.79 -8.14 5.92
N LEU A 340 35.55 -7.73 5.65
CA LEU A 340 34.58 -8.55 4.93
C LEU A 340 35.13 -8.92 3.54
N ARG A 341 34.88 -10.17 3.13
CA ARG A 341 35.25 -10.63 1.78
C ARG A 341 34.51 -9.79 0.73
N GLY A 342 35.13 -9.61 -0.42
CA GLY A 342 34.48 -9.01 -1.58
C GLY A 342 33.29 -9.84 -2.07
N SER A 343 32.50 -9.23 -2.95
CA SER A 343 31.36 -9.87 -3.60
C SER A 343 31.78 -11.06 -4.47
N ARG A 344 30.82 -11.92 -4.85
CA ARG A 344 31.11 -13.07 -5.72
C ARG A 344 31.56 -12.60 -7.10
N ARG A 345 32.53 -13.29 -7.67
CA ARG A 345 32.99 -13.09 -9.05
C ARG A 345 33.18 -14.42 -9.75
N TYR A 346 32.71 -14.53 -10.97
CA TYR A 346 33.02 -15.66 -11.85
C TYR A 346 32.76 -15.30 -13.32
N PRO A 347 33.51 -15.88 -14.27
CA PRO A 347 33.16 -15.79 -15.68
C PRO A 347 32.00 -16.73 -15.99
N LEU A 348 31.01 -16.25 -16.74
CA LEU A 348 29.91 -17.05 -17.27
C LEU A 348 30.10 -17.16 -18.79
N THR A 349 30.12 -18.38 -19.34
CA THR A 349 30.28 -18.58 -20.78
C THR A 349 28.93 -18.91 -21.41
N ILE A 350 28.48 -18.04 -22.30
CA ILE A 350 27.24 -18.22 -23.06
C ILE A 350 27.53 -18.53 -24.53
N THR A 351 26.61 -19.23 -25.18
CA THR A 351 26.71 -19.57 -26.60
C THR A 351 25.70 -18.76 -27.43
N ALA A 352 26.19 -18.06 -28.45
CA ALA A 352 25.40 -17.54 -29.56
C ALA A 352 25.44 -18.53 -30.73
N ALA A 353 24.28 -18.99 -31.20
CA ALA A 353 24.18 -20.03 -32.22
C ALA A 353 24.68 -19.58 -33.62
N ASN A 354 24.60 -18.29 -33.92
CA ASN A 354 24.97 -17.66 -35.18
C ASN A 354 25.56 -16.25 -34.93
N LEU A 355 25.90 -15.53 -36.00
CA LEU A 355 26.48 -14.20 -35.92
C LEU A 355 25.46 -13.14 -35.51
N ASP A 356 24.26 -13.19 -36.07
CA ASP A 356 23.19 -12.22 -35.77
C ASP A 356 22.84 -12.22 -34.27
N LEU A 357 22.76 -13.40 -33.63
CA LEU A 357 22.55 -13.50 -32.18
C LEU A 357 23.77 -13.01 -31.38
N ALA A 358 24.99 -13.16 -31.92
CA ALA A 358 26.17 -12.64 -31.24
C ALA A 358 26.19 -11.10 -31.28
N GLU A 359 25.73 -10.50 -32.37
CA GLU A 359 25.55 -9.06 -32.55
C GLU A 359 24.42 -8.50 -31.65
N ASP A 360 23.25 -9.14 -31.63
CA ASP A 360 22.15 -8.80 -30.70
C ASP A 360 22.60 -8.83 -29.23
N LEU A 361 23.38 -9.85 -28.84
CA LEU A 361 23.94 -9.93 -27.49
C LEU A 361 24.95 -8.82 -27.20
N ASP A 362 25.77 -8.43 -28.19
CA ASP A 362 26.70 -7.31 -28.06
C ASP A 362 25.94 -6.00 -27.78
N TYR A 363 24.86 -5.75 -28.51
CA TYR A 363 23.98 -4.60 -28.29
C TYR A 363 23.32 -4.62 -26.91
N CYS A 364 22.83 -5.79 -26.47
CA CYS A 364 22.23 -5.94 -25.14
C CYS A 364 23.22 -5.68 -24.00
N PHE A 365 24.50 -5.96 -24.19
CA PHE A 365 25.53 -5.80 -23.15
C PHE A 365 26.29 -4.46 -23.23
N ALA A 366 26.10 -3.66 -24.28
CA ALA A 366 26.79 -2.39 -24.48
C ALA A 366 26.48 -1.31 -23.41
N THR A 367 25.39 -1.44 -22.67
CA THR A 367 24.93 -0.42 -21.69
C THR A 367 25.85 -0.23 -20.49
N GLY A 368 26.60 -1.26 -20.08
CA GLY A 368 27.42 -1.24 -18.86
C GLY A 368 26.62 -1.12 -17.54
N GLU A 369 25.29 -1.15 -17.60
CA GLU A 369 24.41 -1.06 -16.44
C GLU A 369 24.41 -2.38 -15.63
N PRO A 370 24.08 -2.36 -14.33
CA PRO A 370 23.88 -3.59 -13.56
C PRO A 370 22.76 -4.46 -14.16
N VAL A 371 23.07 -5.73 -14.41
CA VAL A 371 22.12 -6.73 -14.90
C VAL A 371 21.74 -7.71 -13.80
N LEU A 372 20.55 -8.29 -13.88
CA LEU A 372 20.15 -9.45 -13.09
C LEU A 372 20.41 -10.74 -13.88
N LEU A 373 21.38 -11.53 -13.43
CA LEU A 373 21.52 -12.92 -13.84
C LEU A 373 20.45 -13.75 -13.12
N HIS A 374 19.37 -14.04 -13.84
CA HIS A 374 18.22 -14.75 -13.32
C HIS A 374 18.27 -16.23 -13.73
N VAL A 375 18.38 -17.11 -12.75
CA VAL A 375 18.60 -18.55 -12.99
C VAL A 375 17.39 -19.38 -12.58
N PRO A 376 17.05 -20.44 -13.34
CA PRO A 376 15.94 -21.32 -12.98
C PRO A 376 16.25 -22.12 -11.69
N PRO A 377 15.24 -22.73 -11.05
CA PRO A 377 15.46 -23.56 -9.87
C PRO A 377 16.43 -24.71 -10.17
N GLY A 378 17.32 -25.02 -9.24
CA GLY A 378 18.28 -26.12 -9.40
C GLY A 378 19.46 -25.83 -10.33
N CYS A 379 19.62 -24.60 -10.82
CA CYS A 379 20.79 -24.21 -11.60
C CYS A 379 22.09 -24.41 -10.78
N PRO A 380 23.17 -24.98 -11.37
CA PRO A 380 24.39 -25.32 -10.62
C PRO A 380 25.23 -24.09 -10.20
N PHE A 381 24.88 -22.90 -10.70
CA PHE A 381 25.47 -21.64 -10.30
C PHE A 381 24.39 -20.67 -9.82
N PRO A 382 24.74 -19.73 -8.92
CA PRO A 382 23.76 -18.83 -8.32
C PRO A 382 23.47 -17.63 -9.21
N GLY A 383 22.22 -17.17 -9.18
CA GLY A 383 21.85 -15.85 -9.69
C GLY A 383 22.42 -14.71 -8.85
N MET A 384 22.47 -13.52 -9.43
CA MET A 384 22.95 -12.28 -8.79
C MET A 384 22.59 -11.05 -9.60
N TYR A 385 22.61 -9.87 -8.97
CA TYR A 385 22.86 -8.63 -9.70
C TYR A 385 24.36 -8.54 -9.99
N ALA A 386 24.74 -8.30 -11.23
CA ALA A 386 26.12 -8.26 -11.68
C ALA A 386 26.39 -7.05 -12.56
N VAL A 387 27.64 -6.57 -12.53
CA VAL A 387 28.23 -5.81 -13.63
C VAL A 387 29.05 -6.78 -14.47
N ILE A 388 28.88 -6.70 -15.79
CA ILE A 388 29.65 -7.46 -16.77
C ILE A 388 30.92 -6.67 -17.08
N GLY A 389 32.09 -7.31 -16.92
CA GLY A 389 33.39 -6.74 -17.28
C GLY A 389 33.67 -6.85 -18.79
N ASP A 390 34.96 -6.83 -19.16
CA ASP A 390 35.37 -6.95 -20.55
C ASP A 390 34.94 -8.30 -21.15
N ILE A 391 34.06 -8.23 -22.15
CA ILE A 391 33.55 -9.42 -22.83
C ILE A 391 34.60 -9.92 -23.82
N SER A 392 34.89 -11.22 -23.77
CA SER A 392 35.72 -11.87 -24.78
C SER A 392 34.89 -12.84 -25.61
N THR A 393 35.16 -12.89 -26.91
CA THR A 393 34.45 -13.75 -27.86
C THR A 393 35.39 -14.78 -28.47
N ASP A 394 35.10 -16.06 -28.27
CA ASP A 394 35.86 -17.18 -28.85
C ASP A 394 35.03 -17.99 -29.87
N LYS A 395 35.74 -18.76 -30.70
CA LYS A 395 35.19 -19.71 -31.67
C LYS A 395 36.04 -20.99 -31.66
N HIS A 396 35.40 -22.15 -31.51
CA HIS A 396 36.10 -23.44 -31.59
C HIS A 396 36.70 -23.73 -32.97
N SER A 397 36.23 -23.07 -34.03
CA SER A 397 36.73 -23.25 -35.39
C SER A 397 36.61 -21.95 -36.19
N LYS A 398 37.52 -21.74 -37.14
CA LYS A 398 37.46 -20.58 -38.05
C LYS A 398 36.21 -20.57 -38.93
N ARG A 399 35.56 -21.73 -39.13
CA ARG A 399 34.37 -21.88 -40.01
C ARG A 399 33.03 -21.86 -39.27
N THR A 400 33.02 -21.99 -37.95
CA THR A 400 31.75 -22.00 -37.22
C THR A 400 31.18 -20.59 -37.13
N LEU A 401 29.87 -20.47 -37.27
CA LEU A 401 29.13 -19.23 -37.00
C LEU A 401 28.80 -19.08 -35.51
N ARG A 402 28.92 -20.17 -34.73
CA ARG A 402 28.74 -20.16 -33.29
C ARG A 402 29.81 -19.31 -32.62
N ARG A 403 29.42 -18.53 -31.61
CA ARG A 403 30.32 -17.74 -30.77
C ARG A 403 30.12 -18.12 -29.31
N PHE A 404 31.22 -18.14 -28.56
CA PHE A 404 31.22 -18.33 -27.12
C PHE A 404 31.64 -17.00 -26.50
N LEU A 405 30.74 -16.37 -25.75
CA LEU A 405 31.00 -15.10 -25.10
C LEU A 405 31.29 -15.39 -23.63
N GLU A 406 32.48 -15.02 -23.17
CA GLU A 406 32.83 -15.06 -21.75
C GLU A 406 32.45 -13.73 -21.12
N LEU A 407 31.60 -13.79 -20.10
CA LEU A 407 31.07 -12.65 -19.37
C LEU A 407 31.68 -12.63 -17.96
N PRO A 408 32.69 -11.78 -17.67
CA PRO A 408 33.23 -11.66 -16.33
C PRO A 408 32.21 -10.98 -15.41
N LEU A 409 31.55 -11.74 -14.54
CA LEU A 409 30.52 -11.21 -13.65
C LEU A 409 31.12 -10.78 -12.31
N THR A 410 30.81 -9.56 -11.89
CA THR A 410 31.05 -9.11 -10.51
C THR A 410 29.72 -8.79 -9.84
N GLU A 411 29.40 -9.52 -8.77
CA GLU A 411 28.18 -9.28 -7.99
C GLU A 411 28.17 -7.86 -7.39
N VAL A 412 27.05 -7.17 -7.54
CA VAL A 412 26.79 -5.82 -7.04
C VAL A 412 25.49 -5.78 -6.25
N ALA A 413 25.25 -4.67 -5.55
CA ALA A 413 23.96 -4.44 -4.90
C ALA A 413 22.84 -4.32 -5.94
N ALA A 414 21.63 -4.74 -5.57
CA ALA A 414 20.45 -4.51 -6.40
C ALA A 414 20.29 -3.00 -6.66
N PRO A 415 19.95 -2.57 -7.89
CA PRO A 415 19.60 -1.18 -8.15
C PRO A 415 18.45 -0.72 -7.25
N PRO A 416 18.41 0.56 -6.82
CA PRO A 416 17.35 1.08 -5.96
C PRO A 416 15.97 0.82 -6.58
N GLY A 417 14.98 0.43 -5.76
CA GLY A 417 13.64 0.07 -6.24
C GLY A 417 12.87 1.19 -6.96
N THR A 418 13.37 2.43 -6.86
CA THR A 418 12.84 3.61 -7.56
C THR A 418 13.21 3.66 -9.04
N LEU A 419 14.22 2.90 -9.49
CA LEU A 419 14.50 2.73 -10.91
C LEU A 419 13.43 1.81 -11.50
N VAL A 420 12.59 2.33 -12.39
CA VAL A 420 11.54 1.57 -13.09
C VAL A 420 12.03 1.26 -14.49
N GLY A 421 11.82 0.02 -14.94
CA GLY A 421 12.20 -0.40 -16.27
C GLY A 421 11.22 0.11 -17.32
N GLU A 422 11.74 0.66 -18.41
CA GLU A 422 10.92 1.09 -19.56
C GLU A 422 11.16 0.13 -20.73
N THR A 423 10.09 -0.41 -21.32
CA THR A 423 10.18 -1.30 -22.50
C THR A 423 10.38 -0.52 -23.80
N VAL A 424 10.06 0.77 -23.79
CA VAL A 424 10.25 1.69 -24.91
C VAL A 424 10.39 3.12 -24.38
N LEU A 425 11.36 3.87 -24.90
CA LEU A 425 11.54 5.29 -24.63
C LEU A 425 10.83 6.11 -25.71
N TYR A 426 10.51 7.38 -25.40
CA TYR A 426 9.99 8.30 -26.42
C TYR A 426 10.97 8.51 -27.58
N ALA A 427 12.29 8.46 -27.30
CA ALA A 427 13.32 8.53 -28.34
C ALA A 427 13.23 7.36 -29.32
N ASP A 428 12.97 6.15 -28.82
CA ASP A 428 12.82 4.94 -29.63
C ASP A 428 11.58 5.05 -30.54
N LEU A 429 10.50 5.67 -30.05
CA LEU A 429 9.32 5.94 -30.88
C LEU A 429 9.63 6.94 -32.01
N LEU A 430 10.43 7.96 -31.74
CA LEU A 430 10.85 8.92 -32.78
C LEU A 430 11.81 8.29 -33.80
N ALA A 431 12.63 7.34 -33.38
CA ALA A 431 13.53 6.60 -34.28
C ALA A 431 12.74 5.60 -35.15
N ALA A 432 11.78 4.88 -34.55
CA ALA A 432 11.01 3.86 -35.23
C ALA A 432 9.93 4.41 -36.18
N PHE A 433 9.38 5.59 -35.91
CA PHE A 433 8.26 6.15 -36.66
C PHE A 433 8.56 7.55 -37.20
N ALA A 434 8.59 7.67 -38.53
CA ALA A 434 8.82 8.95 -39.20
C ALA A 434 7.71 9.98 -38.93
N THR A 435 6.47 9.51 -38.73
CA THR A 435 5.32 10.37 -38.44
C THR A 435 4.40 9.77 -37.38
N TYR A 436 3.62 10.65 -36.73
CA TYR A 436 2.57 10.21 -35.79
C TYR A 436 1.48 9.37 -36.48
N ALA A 437 1.25 9.55 -37.79
CA ALA A 437 0.32 8.74 -38.55
C ALA A 437 0.80 7.29 -38.69
N ASP A 438 2.11 7.07 -38.84
CA ASP A 438 2.71 5.73 -38.91
C ASP A 438 2.64 5.02 -37.55
N LEU A 439 2.91 5.77 -36.47
CA LEU A 439 2.74 5.28 -35.09
C LEU A 439 1.29 4.85 -34.87
N LEU A 440 0.30 5.71 -35.16
CA LEU A 440 -1.11 5.39 -34.95
C LEU A 440 -1.61 4.24 -35.84
N ALA A 441 -1.02 4.04 -37.02
CA ALA A 441 -1.35 2.93 -37.90
C ALA A 441 -0.84 1.58 -37.37
N THR A 442 0.28 1.58 -36.65
CA THR A 442 0.91 0.38 -36.08
C THR A 442 0.43 0.11 -34.65
N GLU A 443 0.30 1.15 -33.84
CA GLU A 443 -0.09 1.14 -32.42
C GLU A 443 -1.36 2.01 -32.24
N PRO A 444 -2.56 1.47 -32.52
CA PRO A 444 -3.80 2.27 -32.57
C PRO A 444 -4.20 2.91 -31.23
N THR A 445 -3.70 2.38 -30.12
CA THR A 445 -4.01 2.88 -28.77
C THR A 445 -2.73 3.16 -27.97
N TYR A 446 -2.84 4.02 -26.96
CA TYR A 446 -1.74 4.22 -26.01
C TYR A 446 -1.37 2.96 -25.23
N ALA A 447 -2.32 2.03 -25.05
CA ALA A 447 -2.01 0.73 -24.44
C ALA A 447 -1.07 -0.08 -25.33
N ASP A 448 -1.28 -0.07 -26.66
CA ASP A 448 -0.40 -0.74 -27.61
C ASP A 448 1.01 -0.11 -27.59
N VAL A 449 1.10 1.22 -27.52
CA VAL A 449 2.38 1.94 -27.36
C VAL A 449 3.10 1.54 -26.06
N LEU A 450 2.37 1.40 -24.95
CA LEU A 450 2.94 0.99 -23.65
C LEU A 450 3.39 -0.49 -23.65
N ASP A 451 2.76 -1.34 -24.46
CA ASP A 451 3.13 -2.75 -24.62
C ASP A 451 4.26 -2.97 -25.62
N ARG A 452 4.64 -1.93 -26.39
CA ARG A 452 5.76 -1.98 -27.33
C ARG A 452 7.09 -2.28 -26.62
N ILE A 453 7.91 -3.06 -27.32
CA ILE A 453 9.27 -3.40 -26.94
C ILE A 453 10.20 -2.74 -27.96
N ALA A 454 11.12 -1.89 -27.50
CA ALA A 454 12.12 -1.24 -28.34
C ALA A 454 13.13 -2.23 -28.93
N ASP A 455 13.81 -1.82 -30.00
CA ASP A 455 14.85 -2.62 -30.62
C ASP A 455 16.17 -2.42 -29.85
N PRO A 456 16.95 -3.47 -29.55
CA PRO A 456 18.29 -3.30 -28.96
C PRO A 456 19.21 -2.38 -29.74
N GLU A 457 19.05 -2.29 -31.07
CA GLU A 457 19.84 -1.39 -31.91
C GLU A 457 19.66 0.08 -31.51
N ASP A 458 18.50 0.45 -30.95
CA ASP A 458 18.18 1.82 -30.51
C ASP A 458 19.05 2.28 -29.33
N VAL A 459 19.71 1.36 -28.62
CA VAL A 459 20.61 1.69 -27.49
C VAL A 459 21.90 2.34 -27.96
N ILE A 460 22.37 1.97 -29.16
CA ILE A 460 23.64 2.46 -29.67
C ILE A 460 23.39 3.77 -30.40
N VAL A 461 23.77 4.87 -29.76
CA VAL A 461 23.84 6.18 -30.42
C VAL A 461 25.11 6.18 -31.27
N PRO A 462 25.01 6.24 -32.62
CA PRO A 462 26.18 6.22 -33.51
C PRO A 462 27.08 7.46 -33.41
#